data_AF-A0A8H5HSB6-F1
#
_entry.id   AF-A0A8H5HSB6-F1
#
_cell.length_a   1.000
_cell.length_b   1.000
_cell.length_c   1.000
_cell.angle_alpha   90.00
_cell.angle_beta   90.00
_cell.angle_gamma   90.00
#
_symmetry.space_group_name_H-M   'P 1'
#
loop_
_entity.id
_entity.type
_entity.pdbx_description
1 polymer ?
#
loop_
_entity_poly.entity_id
_entity_poly.type
_entity_poly.pdbx_seq_one_letter_code
_entity_poly.pdbx_strand_id
1 'polypeptide(L)' 'MLLGNCRTHLPPPHRQKKLIFFTMPSEENKERIAKVVEIGRNVLHYGWIPLIIYVGFTRSNPQPSLIKLISPLA' A
#
# COMPACT_ATOMS: atom_id res chain seq x y z
N MET A 1 14.33 -28.43 46.54
CA MET A 1 13.73 -27.11 46.90
C MET A 1 14.77 -26.06 46.57
N LEU A 2 14.58 -25.04 45.76
CA LEU A 2 13.43 -24.48 45.08
C LEU A 2 13.99 -23.54 43.98
N LEU A 3 13.28 -23.48 42.85
CA LEU A 3 13.03 -22.27 42.03
C LEU A 3 14.29 -21.54 41.51
N GLY A 4 14.59 -21.58 40.22
CA GLY A 4 13.69 -21.07 39.19
C GLY A 4 14.03 -19.61 38.92
N ASN A 5 14.56 -19.31 37.74
CA ASN A 5 14.14 -18.11 37.04
C ASN A 5 14.52 -18.17 35.57
N CYS A 6 13.50 -18.47 34.77
CA CYS A 6 13.45 -18.26 33.33
C CYS A 6 13.91 -16.84 33.00
N ARG A 7 15.10 -16.71 32.43
CA ARG A 7 15.53 -15.49 31.75
C ARG A 7 14.82 -15.46 30.39
N THR A 8 13.54 -15.10 30.39
CA THR A 8 12.77 -14.85 29.17
C THR A 8 13.42 -13.68 28.43
N HIS A 9 14.10 -14.03 27.35
CA HIS A 9 14.70 -13.11 26.40
C HIS A 9 13.59 -12.27 25.74
N LEU A 10 13.38 -11.06 26.26
CA LEU A 10 12.40 -10.09 25.77
C LEU A 10 12.77 -9.64 24.34
N PRO A 11 11.87 -9.71 23.34
CA PRO A 11 12.15 -9.21 22.00
C PRO A 11 12.21 -7.66 21.97
N PRO A 12 13.04 -7.06 21.10
CA PRO A 12 13.31 -5.61 21.10
C PRO A 12 12.12 -4.75 20.62
N PRO A 13 11.93 -3.54 21.20
CA PRO A 13 10.77 -2.68 20.97
C PRO A 13 10.72 -1.97 19.60
N HIS A 14 11.75 -2.11 18.75
CA HIS A 14 11.80 -1.37 17.48
C HIS A 14 10.88 -1.93 16.38
N ARG A 15 10.47 -3.20 16.47
CA ARG A 15 9.48 -3.82 15.57
C ARG A 15 8.05 -3.64 16.09
N GLN A 16 7.87 -3.07 17.28
CA GLN A 16 6.53 -2.95 17.87
C GLN A 16 5.70 -1.91 17.11
N LYS A 17 6.28 -0.79 16.65
CA LYS A 17 5.53 0.30 15.98
C LYS A 17 4.82 -0.10 14.67
N LYS A 18 5.38 -1.05 13.89
CA LYS A 18 4.70 -1.67 12.72
C LYS A 18 3.60 -2.65 13.14
N LEU A 19 3.72 -3.20 14.34
CA LEU A 19 2.75 -4.11 14.95
C LEU A 19 1.59 -3.36 15.62
N ILE A 20 1.81 -2.14 16.15
CA ILE A 20 0.78 -1.31 16.80
C ILE A 20 0.04 -0.35 15.86
N PHE A 21 0.60 0.14 14.75
CA PHE A 21 -0.20 0.94 13.79
C PHE A 21 -1.22 0.07 13.00
N PHE A 22 -0.96 -1.24 12.93
CA PHE A 22 -1.89 -2.25 12.41
C PHE A 22 -2.75 -2.90 13.50
N THR A 23 -2.61 -2.50 14.78
CA THR A 23 -3.25 -3.22 15.89
C THR A 23 -4.77 -2.99 15.91
N MET A 24 -5.46 -4.03 15.44
CA MET A 24 -6.77 -4.52 15.88
C MET A 24 -7.95 -3.53 15.84
N PRO A 25 -8.46 -3.17 14.64
CA PRO A 25 -9.91 -3.02 14.50
C PRO A 25 -10.54 -4.37 14.89
N SER A 26 -11.70 -4.39 15.54
CA SER A 26 -12.42 -5.64 15.89
C SER A 26 -12.33 -6.67 14.77
N GLU A 27 -12.20 -7.97 15.06
CA GLU A 27 -11.93 -9.02 14.04
C GLU A 27 -12.88 -8.90 12.82
N GLU A 28 -14.10 -8.42 13.06
CA GLU A 28 -15.13 -8.05 12.09
C GLU A 28 -14.71 -6.96 11.08
N ASN A 29 -14.05 -5.90 11.55
CA ASN A 29 -13.57 -4.78 10.73
C ASN A 29 -12.18 -5.07 10.13
N LYS A 30 -11.39 -5.93 10.75
CA LYS A 30 -10.04 -6.27 10.32
C LYS A 30 -10.02 -7.01 9.00
N GLU A 31 -10.92 -7.97 8.81
CA GLU A 31 -11.06 -8.67 7.52
C GLU A 31 -11.47 -7.71 6.40
N ARG A 32 -12.40 -6.79 6.68
CA ARG A 32 -12.86 -5.80 5.71
C ARG A 32 -11.75 -4.83 5.30
N ILE A 33 -11.03 -4.32 6.29
CA ILE A 33 -9.92 -3.39 6.05
C ILE A 33 -8.79 -4.11 5.30
N ALA A 34 -8.47 -5.35 5.64
CA ALA A 34 -7.48 -6.14 4.92
C ALA A 34 -7.87 -6.32 3.44
N LYS A 35 -9.13 -6.70 3.16
CA LYS A 35 -9.63 -6.83 1.79
C LYS A 35 -9.61 -5.51 1.01
N VAL A 36 -10.03 -4.41 1.63
CA VAL A 36 -9.99 -3.08 0.99
C VAL A 36 -8.55 -2.66 0.69
N VAL A 37 -7.62 -2.93 1.60
CA VAL A 37 -6.20 -2.62 1.40
C VAL A 37 -5.59 -3.48 0.29
N GLU A 38 -5.94 -4.76 0.21
CA GLU A 38 -5.50 -5.64 -0.88
C GLU A 38 -6.02 -5.17 -2.24
N ILE A 39 -7.31 -4.84 -2.34
CA ILE A 39 -7.91 -4.28 -3.55
C ILE A 39 -7.28 -2.93 -3.88
N GLY A 40 -7.12 -2.05 -2.90
CA GLY A 40 -6.53 -0.72 -3.07
C GLY A 40 -5.10 -0.77 -3.61
N ARG A 41 -4.28 -1.71 -3.14
CA ARG A 41 -2.94 -1.94 -3.71
C ARG A 41 -3.01 -2.32 -5.18
N ASN A 42 -3.93 -3.21 -5.55
CA ASN A 42 -4.08 -3.66 -6.93
C ASN A 42 -4.59 -2.54 -7.85
N VAL A 43 -5.57 -1.78 -7.39
CA VAL A 43 -6.13 -0.62 -8.10
C VAL A 43 -5.08 0.46 -8.30
N LEU A 44 -4.29 0.79 -7.27
CA LEU A 44 -3.21 1.76 -7.40
C LEU A 44 -2.11 1.22 -8.33
N HIS A 45 -1.74 -0.05 -8.22
CA HIS A 45 -0.67 -0.64 -9.02
C HIS A 45 -1.00 -0.71 -10.52
N TYR A 46 -2.24 -1.02 -10.89
CA TYR A 46 -2.64 -1.07 -12.30
C TYR A 46 -3.28 0.23 -12.81
N GLY A 47 -3.86 1.03 -11.91
CA GLY A 47 -4.56 2.25 -12.24
C GLY A 47 -3.69 3.51 -12.30
N TRP A 48 -2.47 3.50 -11.72
CA TRP A 48 -1.65 4.72 -11.69
C TRP A 48 -1.22 5.19 -13.08
N ILE A 49 -0.87 4.28 -14.00
CA ILE A 49 -0.43 4.64 -15.36
C ILE A 49 -1.58 5.28 -16.16
N PRO A 50 -2.77 4.65 -16.30
CA PRO A 50 -3.90 5.28 -16.98
C PRO A 50 -4.30 6.63 -16.38
N LEU A 51 -4.25 6.76 -15.05
CA LEU A 51 -4.61 8.00 -14.36
C LEU A 51 -3.67 9.15 -14.74
N ILE A 52 -2.36 8.93 -14.74
CA ILE A 52 -1.37 9.95 -15.12
C ILE A 52 -1.54 10.37 -16.58
N ILE A 53 -1.70 9.39 -17.49
CA ILE A 53 -1.91 9.67 -18.92
C ILE A 53 -3.17 10.50 -19.13
N TYR A 54 -4.27 10.17 -18.44
CA TYR A 54 -5.53 10.90 -18.55
C TYR A 54 -5.41 12.36 -18.09
N VAL A 55 -4.74 12.61 -16.96
CA VAL A 55 -4.48 13.97 -16.47
C VAL A 55 -3.61 14.76 -17.45
N GLY A 56 -2.55 14.15 -17.98
CA GLY A 56 -1.68 14.79 -18.98
C GLY A 56 -2.43 15.11 -20.29
N PHE A 57 -3.25 14.18 -20.75
CA PHE A 57 -4.06 14.34 -21.97
C PHE A 57 -5.08 15.48 -21.83
N THR A 58 -5.80 15.56 -20.72
CA THR A 58 -6.87 16.57 -20.51
C THR A 58 -6.36 18.00 -20.30
N ARG A 59 -5.09 18.19 -19.93
CA ARG A 59 -4.49 19.52 -19.68
C ARG A 59 -3.64 20.04 -20.84
N SER A 60 -3.43 19.24 -21.87
CA SER A 60 -2.58 19.61 -23.01
C SER A 60 -3.39 20.30 -24.12
N ASN A 61 -2.90 21.44 -24.60
CA ASN A 61 -3.43 22.12 -25.78
C ASN A 61 -2.30 22.33 -26.81
N PRO A 62 -2.33 21.70 -27.99
CA PRO A 62 -3.37 20.77 -28.50
C PRO A 62 -3.35 19.40 -27.79
N GLN A 63 -4.48 18.69 -27.80
CA GLN A 63 -4.57 17.36 -27.17
C GLN A 63 -3.69 16.35 -27.93
N PRO A 64 -2.66 15.76 -27.29
CA PRO A 64 -1.75 14.83 -27.96
C PRO A 64 -2.45 13.51 -28.25
N SER A 65 -2.22 12.93 -29.43
CA SER A 65 -2.69 11.56 -29.70
C SER A 65 -2.02 10.58 -28.74
N LEU A 66 -2.72 9.52 -28.32
CA LEU A 66 -2.15 8.51 -27.42
C LEU A 66 -0.83 7.96 -27.96
N ILE A 67 -0.73 7.77 -29.28
CA ILE A 67 0.47 7.31 -29.99
C ILE A 67 1.69 8.21 -29.75
N LYS A 68 1.51 9.54 -29.62
CA LYS A 68 2.59 10.49 -29.29
C LYS A 68 3.08 10.37 -27.85
N LEU A 69 2.25 9.89 -26.91
CA LEU A 69 2.63 9.74 -25.50
C LEU A 69 3.43 8.45 -25.23
N ILE A 70 3.22 7.40 -26.03
CA ILE A 70 3.89 6.09 -25.87
C ILE A 70 5.02 5.86 -26.87
N SER A 71 5.12 6.65 -27.94
CA SER A 71 6.19 6.50 -28.92
C SER A 71 7.45 7.22 -28.43
N PRO A 72 8.58 6.51 -28.25
CA PRO A 72 9.86 7.13 -27.89
C PRO A 72 10.47 7.98 -29.03
N LEU A 73 9.79 8.09 -30.18
CA LEU A 73 10.30 8.67 -31.43
C LEU A 73 9.32 9.66 -32.08
N ALA A 74 8.39 10.24 -31.31
CA ALA A 74 7.34 11.14 -31.81
C ALA A 74 7.51 12.60 -31.39
#